data_AF-A0A432UT10-F1
#
_entry.id   AF-A0A432UT10-F1
#
_cell.length_a   1.000
_cell.length_b   1.000
_cell.length_c   1.000
_cell.angle_alpha   90.00
_cell.angle_beta   90.00
_cell.angle_gamma   90.00
#
_symmetry.space_group_name_H-M   'P 1'
#
loop_
_entity.id
_entity.type
_entity.pdbx_description
1 polymer ?
#
loop_
_entity_poly.entity_id
_entity_poly.type
_entity_poly.pdbx_seq_one_letter_code
_entity_poly.pdbx_strand_id
1 'polypeptide(L)' 'EEEFEIFANASGIVIGQMVMPLVNEGEALYHIAQFARTDLAEERVGSFAEDIHGEDTLPYDNDDIPSI' A
#
# COMPACT_ATOMS: atom_id res chain seq x y z
N GLU A 1 -2.96 23.72 -15.67
CA GLU A 1 -2.84 22.81 -14.54
C GLU A 1 -1.36 22.57 -14.31
N GLU A 2 -0.89 22.67 -13.07
CA GLU A 2 0.50 22.45 -12.71
C GLU A 2 0.51 21.19 -11.84
N GLU A 3 1.21 20.16 -12.30
CA GLU A 3 1.35 18.89 -11.60
C GLU A 3 2.69 18.90 -10.87
N PHE A 4 2.71 18.36 -9.65
CA PHE A 4 3.92 18.31 -8.83
C PHE A 4 4.17 16.89 -8.37
N GLU A 5 5.40 16.42 -8.52
CA GLU A 5 5.84 15.15 -7.95
C GLU A 5 5.93 15.27 -6.43
N ILE A 6 5.43 14.24 -5.75
CA ILE A 6 5.40 14.20 -4.29
C ILE A 6 6.23 13.00 -3.84
N PHE A 7 7.24 13.26 -3.02
CA PHE A 7 8.14 12.23 -2.52
C PHE A 7 7.79 11.87 -1.09
N ALA A 8 7.86 10.57 -0.78
CA ALA A 8 7.72 10.08 0.58
C ALA A 8 8.85 10.63 1.47
N ASN A 9 8.50 11.09 2.67
CA ASN A 9 9.46 11.57 3.66
C ASN A 9 10.16 10.43 4.43
N ALA A 10 9.68 9.19 4.28
CA ALA A 10 10.24 8.01 4.92
C ALA A 10 9.97 6.75 4.08
N SER A 11 10.86 5.76 4.23
CA SER A 11 10.70 4.44 3.63
C SER A 11 9.69 3.61 4.41
N GLY A 12 8.84 2.85 3.71
CA GLY A 12 7.81 2.01 4.33
C GLY A 12 6.83 1.45 3.31
N ILE A 13 5.67 1.03 3.78
CA ILE A 13 4.60 0.46 2.95
C ILE A 13 3.43 1.44 2.89
N VAL A 14 2.90 1.70 1.69
CA VAL A 14 1.66 2.46 1.54
C VAL A 14 0.49 1.61 2.01
N ILE A 15 -0.19 2.04 3.07
CA ILE A 15 -1.35 1.34 3.65
C ILE A 15 -2.68 2.04 3.35
N GLY A 16 -2.63 3.20 2.70
CA GLY A 16 -3.82 3.96 2.34
C GLY A 16 -3.51 5.07 1.37
N GLN A 17 -4.42 5.28 0.42
CA GLN A 17 -4.36 6.32 -0.60
C GLN A 17 -5.68 7.09 -0.64
N MET A 18 -5.60 8.41 -0.81
CA MET A 18 -6.76 9.25 -1.10
C MET A 18 -7.24 9.04 -2.53
N VAL A 19 -8.53 8.77 -2.70
CA VAL A 19 -9.17 8.54 -4.02
C VAL A 19 -10.01 9.72 -4.52
N MET A 20 -10.15 10.79 -3.72
CA MET A 20 -10.90 11.97 -4.13
C MET A 20 -10.08 12.84 -5.09
N PRO A 21 -10.69 13.34 -6.18
CA PRO A 21 -10.00 14.16 -7.17
C PRO A 21 -9.66 15.57 -6.66
N LEU A 22 -10.33 16.00 -5.58
CA LEU A 22 -10.07 17.26 -4.90
C LEU A 22 -9.47 16.98 -3.53
N VAL A 23 -8.38 17.67 -3.23
CA VAL A 23 -7.59 17.50 -2.02
C VAL A 23 -7.39 18.87 -1.36
N ASN A 24 -7.42 18.93 -0.04
CA ASN A 24 -7.25 20.17 0.71
C ASN A 24 -5.90 20.24 1.41
N GLU A 25 -5.48 21.46 1.77
CA GLU A 25 -4.30 21.64 2.61
C GLU A 25 -4.48 20.93 3.96
N GLY A 26 -3.47 20.14 4.34
CA GLY A 26 -3.49 19.36 5.59
C GLY A 26 -4.07 17.96 5.45
N GLU A 27 -4.62 17.59 4.29
CA GLU A 27 -5.02 16.20 4.04
C GLU A 27 -3.83 15.34 3.59
N ALA A 28 -3.81 14.09 4.07
CA ALA A 28 -2.80 13.12 3.68
C ALA A 28 -3.23 12.42 2.39
N LEU A 29 -2.38 12.50 1.36
CA LEU A 29 -2.57 11.77 0.11
C LEU A 29 -2.24 10.28 0.25
N TYR A 30 -1.21 9.98 1.06
CA TYR A 30 -0.73 8.62 1.31
C TYR A 30 -0.44 8.40 2.79
N HIS A 31 -0.77 7.21 3.29
CA HIS A 31 -0.39 6.75 4.62
C HIS A 31 0.72 5.71 4.50
N ILE A 32 1.86 5.99 5.12
CA ILE A 32 3.04 5.10 5.08
C ILE A 32 3.24 4.46 6.45
N ALA A 33 3.13 3.13 6.51
CA ALA A 33 3.51 2.36 7.68
C ALA A 33 5.03 2.13 7.69
N GLN A 34 5.68 2.51 8.79
CA GLN A 34 7.11 2.31 9.02
C GLN A 34 7.32 1.18 10.03
N PHE A 35 8.19 0.23 9.68
CA PHE A 35 8.57 -0.86 10.59
C PHE A 35 9.91 -0.55 11.23
N ALA A 36 10.05 -0.81 12.53
CA ALA A 36 11.32 -0.62 13.24
C ALA A 36 12.46 -1.51 12.71
N ARG A 37 12.14 -2.54 11.92
CA ARG A 37 13.08 -3.38 11.17
C ARG A 37 12.55 -3.59 9.75
N THR A 38 12.95 -2.70 8.85
CA THR A 38 12.56 -2.73 7.43
C THR A 38 12.92 -4.06 6.77
N ASP A 39 14.10 -4.63 7.08
CA ASP A 39 14.60 -5.88 6.49
C ASP A 39 13.63 -7.06 6.72
N LEU A 40 13.08 -7.19 7.93
CA LEU A 40 12.14 -8.27 8.27
C LEU A 40 10.78 -8.05 7.61
N ALA A 41 10.37 -6.79 7.42
CA ALA A 41 9.12 -6.47 6.75
C ALA A 41 9.21 -6.73 5.24
N GLU A 42 10.33 -6.35 4.61
CA GLU A 42 10.61 -6.62 3.21
C GLU A 42 10.62 -8.12 2.92
N GLU A 43 11.31 -8.91 3.75
CA GLU A 43 11.32 -10.38 3.63
C GLU A 43 9.92 -10.99 3.76
N ARG A 44 9.13 -10.54 4.75
CA ARG A 44 7.77 -11.04 4.95
C ARG A 44 6.80 -10.66 3.83
N VAL A 45 6.90 -9.43 3.33
CA VAL A 45 6.07 -8.97 2.19
C VAL A 45 6.48 -9.69 0.91
N GLY A 46 7.78 -9.88 0.68
CA GLY A 46 8.30 -10.66 -0.44
C GLY A 46 7.80 -12.10 -0.42
N SER A 47 7.94 -12.79 0.72
CA SER A 47 7.42 -14.15 0.91
C SER A 47 5.90 -14.21 0.70
N PHE A 48 5.14 -13.25 1.24
CA PHE A 48 3.69 -13.20 1.05
C PHE A 48 3.29 -12.96 -0.42
N ALA A 49 4.01 -12.11 -1.13
CA ALA A 49 3.78 -11.86 -2.55
C ALA A 49 4.08 -13.12 -3.39
N GLU A 50 5.14 -13.85 -3.06
CA GLU A 50 5.45 -15.15 -3.69
C GLU A 50 4.36 -16.19 -3.42
N ASP A 51 3.87 -16.28 -2.18
CA ASP A 51 2.78 -17.19 -1.81
C ASP A 51 1.49 -16.89 -2.57
N ILE A 52 1.11 -15.61 -2.73
CA ILE A 52 -0.06 -15.20 -3.52
C ILE A 52 0.13 -15.49 -5.02
N HIS A 53 1.34 -15.34 -5.55
CA HIS A 53 1.60 -15.59 -6.97
C HIS A 53 1.70 -17.08 -7.32
N GLY A 54 1.94 -17.96 -6.34
CA GLY A 54 2.11 -19.40 -6.54
C GLY A 54 0.81 -20.21 -6.59
N GLU A 55 -0.26 -19.71 -5.97
CA GLU A 55 -1.58 -20.33 -5.95
C GLU A 55 -2.62 -19.33 -6.48
N ASP A 56 -3.28 -19.63 -7.61
CA ASP A 56 -4.44 -18.89 -8.16
C ASP A 56 -5.64 -18.82 -7.17
N THR A 57 -5.47 -19.30 -5.95
CA THR A 57 -6.44 -19.33 -4.85
C THR A 57 -5.97 -18.43 -3.73
N LEU A 58 -6.65 -17.29 -3.59
CA LEU A 58 -6.41 -16.34 -2.50
C LEU A 58 -6.67 -17.02 -1.14
N PRO A 59 -5.93 -16.65 -0.07
CA PRO A 59 -6.09 -17.22 1.26
C PRO A 59 -7.39 -16.79 1.99
N TYR A 60 -8.23 -16.01 1.32
CA TYR A 60 -9.53 -15.54 1.78
C TYR A 60 -10.55 -15.69 0.64
N ASP A 61 -11.81 -15.91 0.99
CA ASP A 61 -12.88 -16.07 0.02
C ASP A 61 -13.03 -14.81 -0.84
N ASN A 62 -13.22 -14.99 -2.15
CA ASN A 62 -13.37 -13.89 -3.11
C ASN A 62 -14.55 -12.95 -2.77
N ASP A 63 -15.52 -13.41 -1.98
CA ASP A 63 -16.67 -12.60 -1.52
C ASP A 63 -16.28 -11.49 -0.52
N ASP A 64 -15.12 -11.61 0.16
CA ASP A 64 -14.60 -10.59 1.08
C ASP A 64 -13.80 -9.49 0.37
N ILE A 65 -13.53 -9.65 -0.93
CA ILE A 65 -12.83 -8.64 -1.73
C ILE A 65 -13.88 -7.70 -2.29
N PRO A 66 -13.90 -6.42 -1.88
CA PRO A 66 -14.87 -5.47 -2.41
C PRO A 66 -14.71 -5.39 -3.93
N SER A 67 -15.78 -5.75 -4.65
CA SER A 67 -15.83 -5.64 -6.10
C SER A 67 -15.60 -4.18 -6.48
N ILE A 68 -14.52 -3.91 -7.24
CA ILE A 68 -14.29 -2.61 -7.86
C ILE A 68 -15.21 -2.42 -9.08
#